data_AF-A0AAV5GPR7-F1
#
_entry.id   AF-A0AAV5GPR7-F1
#
_cell.length_a   1.000
_cell.length_b   1.000
_cell.length_c   1.000
_cell.angle_alpha   90.00
_cell.angle_beta   90.00
_cell.angle_gamma   90.00
#
_symmetry.space_group_name_H-M   'P 1'
#
loop_
_entity.id
_entity.type
_entity.pdbx_description
1 polymer ?
#
loop_
_entity_poly.entity_id
_entity_poly.type
_entity_poly.pdbx_seq_one_letter_code
_entity_poly.pdbx_strand_id
1 'polypeptide(L)'
;MAHVRGTGLLRSAGAPIASSSRCFPPPLARSYSAPRQRSWDAQDDSPEYSRAEERSWSPPVRSGEGGSKPKKERPKIVHPPPSPEQLERYRQERVRRAERLERKDLTAQLTETKTYMGGFTQPRHLQYLTTLDPTRKPKDSYDVRVGESRTRPAAEAYEPHTVYLAVTRYPVRWGHGRATRREVFGGYCKESELEERFKALNYGTWAEERTDYVKLRHGRPKEPVVTPAHWACLSESKEYIDLAVFPGSPEERALLNRSPGRLITSLMKERKRLVAAFEADANPSESAKTSHAQALADLDKELADLRSKLHPPVTDWTRPDPPYLSPPLVVPFVTATLPTRPLAATVARLSKGHQRGLPFIASVPNTDRKDGPALFRRLLRMRTNRLQQVSRELLFKLEGHAGGLMGLRMSPEDRGRGIEGEGLGETIAAPERGWIEYSWLDDASTCWDGIARDEYLASWEDMASAKKGPARAEDGKWVTPHPLVKAPAVVSDAQAESVATEDRSLLAAEQKDVNAMMEAVEPASASA
;
A
#
# COMPACT_ATOMS: atom_id res chain seq x y z
N MET A 1 57.28 -17.07 -48.87
CA MET A 1 58.24 -15.97 -48.65
C MET A 1 57.50 -14.77 -48.11
N ALA A 2 57.98 -14.25 -46.97
CA ALA A 2 57.90 -12.90 -46.43
C ALA A 2 56.55 -12.17 -46.24
N HIS A 3 56.32 -11.82 -44.97
CA HIS A 3 55.50 -10.73 -44.44
C HIS A 3 55.75 -9.35 -45.11
N VAL A 4 54.78 -8.42 -45.00
CA VAL A 4 54.84 -7.24 -44.09
C VAL A 4 53.74 -6.18 -44.40
N ARG A 5 52.94 -5.90 -43.36
CA ARG A 5 52.31 -4.63 -42.88
C ARG A 5 51.59 -3.67 -43.83
N GLY A 6 50.33 -3.40 -43.45
CA GLY A 6 49.64 -2.12 -43.67
C GLY A 6 48.66 -1.86 -42.53
N THR A 7 49.08 -1.09 -41.52
CA THR A 7 48.27 -0.56 -40.41
C THR A 7 47.51 0.69 -40.86
N GLY A 8 46.19 0.75 -40.61
CA GLY A 8 45.36 1.91 -40.91
C GLY A 8 44.16 2.03 -39.97
N LEU A 9 44.30 2.90 -38.98
CA LEU A 9 43.31 3.48 -38.06
C LEU A 9 41.83 3.34 -38.43
N LEU A 10 41.05 2.66 -37.57
CA LEU A 10 39.61 2.87 -37.41
C LEU A 10 39.35 3.53 -36.06
N ARG A 11 38.81 4.76 -36.11
CA ARG A 11 38.37 5.54 -34.97
C ARG A 11 37.22 4.82 -34.26
N SER A 12 37.44 4.44 -33.00
CA SER A 12 36.38 3.99 -32.10
C SER A 12 35.43 5.16 -31.78
N ALA A 13 34.17 5.05 -32.20
CA ALA A 13 33.10 5.91 -31.73
C ALA A 13 32.90 5.69 -30.22
N GLY A 14 33.06 6.75 -29.43
CA GLY A 14 32.82 6.74 -28.00
C GLY A 14 31.33 6.55 -27.71
N ALA A 15 30.99 5.54 -26.91
CA ALA A 15 29.67 5.38 -26.35
C ALA A 15 29.38 6.50 -25.33
N PRO A 16 28.19 7.10 -25.33
CA PRO A 16 27.85 8.14 -24.35
C PRO A 16 27.65 7.53 -22.96
N ILE A 17 28.38 8.06 -22.00
CA ILE A 17 28.23 7.81 -20.57
C ILE A 17 26.82 8.26 -20.16
N ALA A 18 25.99 7.32 -19.73
CA ALA A 18 24.68 7.59 -19.17
C ALA A 18 24.82 8.49 -17.92
N SER A 19 24.39 9.75 -18.05
CA SER A 19 24.34 10.69 -16.94
C SER A 19 23.25 10.25 -15.96
N SER A 20 23.65 9.90 -14.74
CA SER A 20 22.73 9.64 -13.64
C SER A 20 21.91 10.88 -13.31
N SER A 21 20.67 10.92 -13.79
CA SER A 21 19.69 11.93 -13.43
C SER A 21 19.30 11.71 -11.97
N ARG A 22 19.67 12.67 -11.11
CA ARG A 22 19.21 12.72 -9.72
C ARG A 22 17.73 13.11 -9.72
N CYS A 23 16.85 12.13 -9.83
CA CYS A 23 15.43 12.32 -9.56
C CYS A 23 15.25 12.63 -8.08
N PHE A 24 14.80 13.86 -7.78
CA PHE A 24 14.31 14.20 -6.45
C PHE A 24 13.06 13.37 -6.16
N PRO A 25 12.99 12.65 -5.02
CA PRO A 25 11.80 11.88 -4.68
C PRO A 25 10.61 12.80 -4.40
N PRO A 26 9.38 12.42 -4.81
CA PRO A 26 8.17 13.15 -4.45
C PRO A 26 7.94 13.14 -2.92
N PRO A 27 7.13 14.06 -2.39
CA PRO A 27 6.92 14.19 -0.94
C PRO A 27 6.30 12.90 -0.39
N LEU A 28 7.09 12.24 0.45
CA LEU A 28 6.75 11.07 1.24
C LEU A 28 5.33 11.17 1.82
N ALA A 29 4.60 10.05 1.79
CA ALA A 29 3.52 9.80 2.74
C ALA A 29 4.02 10.20 4.13
N ARG A 30 3.36 11.20 4.74
CA ARG A 30 3.73 11.78 6.04
C ARG A 30 4.07 10.67 7.03
N SER A 31 5.36 10.41 7.19
CA SER A 31 5.88 9.70 8.35
C SER A 31 5.53 10.56 9.55
N TYR A 32 4.69 10.06 10.44
CA TYR A 32 4.61 10.59 11.79
C TYR A 32 6.00 10.47 12.39
N SER A 33 6.78 11.55 12.35
CA SER A 33 7.94 11.71 13.21
C SER A 33 7.42 11.59 14.63
N ALA A 34 7.87 10.55 15.33
CA ALA A 34 7.63 10.41 16.76
C ALA A 34 7.99 11.74 17.44
N PRO A 35 7.15 12.27 18.36
CA PRO A 35 7.56 13.42 19.15
C PRO A 35 8.87 13.05 19.85
N ARG A 36 9.89 13.91 19.71
CA ARG A 36 11.11 13.86 20.52
C ARG A 36 10.70 13.61 21.97
N GLN A 37 11.00 12.43 22.50
CA GLN A 37 11.00 12.21 23.94
C GLN A 37 12.07 13.15 24.50
N ARG A 38 11.62 14.29 25.07
CA ARG A 38 12.44 15.00 26.04
C ARG A 38 12.56 14.07 27.24
N SER A 39 13.79 13.66 27.54
CA SER A 39 14.12 13.09 28.84
C SER A 39 13.70 14.11 29.89
N TRP A 40 12.74 13.72 30.73
CA TRP A 40 12.50 14.38 32.00
C TRP A 40 13.50 13.75 32.97
N ASP A 41 14.74 14.23 32.91
CA ASP A 41 15.63 14.03 34.04
C ASP A 41 15.17 14.96 35.15
N ALA A 42 14.80 14.32 36.26
CA ALA A 42 14.41 14.95 37.50
C ALA A 42 15.60 15.71 38.07
N GLN A 43 15.50 17.03 38.09
CA GLN A 43 16.19 17.85 39.07
C GLN A 43 15.13 18.70 39.76
N ASP A 44 14.92 18.33 41.03
CA ASP A 44 14.34 19.16 42.07
C ASP A 44 15.01 20.53 42.06
N ASP A 45 14.26 21.55 41.66
CA ASP A 45 14.43 22.90 42.16
C ASP A 45 13.11 23.63 41.93
N SER A 46 12.31 23.68 43.00
CA SER A 46 11.05 24.41 43.05
C SER A 46 11.34 25.87 43.35
N PRO A 47 11.09 26.84 42.43
CA PRO A 47 10.88 28.21 42.86
C PRO A 47 9.41 28.32 43.32
N GLU A 48 9.24 28.81 44.54
CA GLU A 48 7.99 29.24 45.14
C GLU A 48 7.13 30.01 44.13
N TYR A 49 6.10 29.35 43.60
CA TYR A 49 5.04 30.03 42.87
C TYR A 49 4.11 30.68 43.90
N SER A 50 4.44 31.92 44.23
CA SER A 50 3.56 32.86 44.91
C SER A 50 2.15 32.80 44.30
N ARG A 51 1.16 32.57 45.18
CA ARG A 51 -0.29 32.77 45.00
C ARG A 51 -0.62 33.79 43.92
N ALA A 52 -0.86 33.30 42.70
CA ALA A 52 -1.57 34.04 41.67
C ALA A 52 -3.03 33.58 41.71
N GLU A 53 -3.85 34.49 42.23
CA GLU A 53 -5.31 34.57 42.25
C GLU A 53 -6.06 33.59 41.34
N GLU A 54 -7.04 32.93 41.96
CA GLU A 54 -8.13 32.15 41.37
C GLU A 54 -8.88 32.94 40.30
N ARG A 55 -8.34 33.02 39.09
CA ARG A 55 -9.13 33.41 37.91
C ARG A 55 -9.94 32.21 37.47
N SER A 56 -11.10 32.05 38.11
CA SER A 56 -12.17 31.19 37.62
C SER A 56 -12.44 31.55 36.16
N TRP A 57 -12.13 30.62 35.26
CA TRP A 57 -12.48 30.68 33.84
C TRP A 57 -13.98 30.41 33.70
N SER A 58 -14.80 31.28 34.28
CA SER A 58 -16.22 31.35 33.97
C SER A 58 -16.32 32.04 32.62
N PRO A 59 -16.78 31.36 31.54
CA PRO A 59 -17.05 32.05 30.29
C PRO A 59 -18.03 33.18 30.59
N PRO A 60 -17.78 34.42 30.12
CA PRO A 60 -18.61 35.56 30.46
C PRO A 60 -20.06 35.24 30.08
N VAL A 61 -20.91 35.13 31.10
CA VAL A 61 -22.36 35.06 30.93
C VAL A 61 -22.75 36.34 30.22
N ARG A 62 -23.03 36.23 28.92
CA ARG A 62 -23.54 37.34 28.11
C ARG A 62 -24.90 37.70 28.68
N SER A 63 -24.93 38.69 29.56
CA SER A 63 -26.15 39.27 30.11
C SER A 63 -26.99 39.86 28.97
N GLY A 64 -27.99 39.08 28.55
CA GLY A 64 -29.39 39.48 28.40
C GLY A 64 -29.82 40.58 27.42
N GLU A 65 -29.06 41.65 27.20
CA GLU A 65 -29.64 42.90 26.65
C GLU A 65 -28.89 43.49 25.46
N GLY A 66 -27.99 42.72 24.86
CA GLY A 66 -27.38 43.09 23.58
C GLY A 66 -28.30 42.75 22.43
N GLY A 67 -29.20 43.67 22.06
CA GLY A 67 -30.07 43.56 20.88
C GLY A 67 -29.28 42.97 19.70
N SER A 68 -29.71 41.79 19.23
CA SER A 68 -29.02 41.09 18.16
C SER A 68 -29.02 42.01 16.95
N LYS A 69 -27.87 42.60 16.63
CA LYS A 69 -27.70 43.39 15.40
C LYS A 69 -28.32 42.57 14.27
N PRO A 70 -29.27 43.12 13.49
CA PRO A 70 -29.93 42.38 12.43
C PRO A 70 -28.83 41.74 11.59
N LYS A 71 -28.81 40.40 11.53
CA LYS A 71 -27.88 39.69 10.65
C LYS A 71 -28.15 40.27 9.26
N LYS A 72 -27.23 41.10 8.74
CA LYS A 72 -27.29 41.58 7.37
C LYS A 72 -27.52 40.34 6.50
N GLU A 73 -28.70 40.24 5.91
CA GLU A 73 -29.03 39.14 5.03
C GLU A 73 -28.00 39.18 3.91
N ARG A 74 -27.10 38.19 3.90
CA ARG A 74 -26.17 38.06 2.79
C ARG A 74 -27.04 37.85 1.55
N PRO A 75 -26.83 38.61 0.46
CA PRO A 75 -27.61 38.43 -0.75
C PRO A 75 -27.59 36.94 -1.13
N LYS A 76 -28.77 36.36 -1.34
CA LYS A 76 -28.90 34.96 -1.74
C LYS A 76 -28.20 34.82 -3.09
N ILE A 77 -27.00 34.23 -3.09
CA ILE A 77 -26.30 33.90 -4.32
C ILE A 77 -27.17 32.86 -5.02
N VAL A 78 -27.86 33.27 -6.09
CA VAL A 78 -28.61 32.37 -6.95
C VAL A 78 -27.58 31.61 -7.77
N HIS A 79 -27.29 30.37 -7.37
CA HIS A 79 -26.46 29.49 -8.17
C HIS A 79 -27.25 29.09 -9.43
N PRO A 80 -26.65 29.15 -10.63
CA PRO A 80 -27.29 28.61 -11.82
C PRO A 80 -27.62 27.12 -11.62
N PRO A 81 -28.66 26.60 -12.29
CA PRO A 81 -28.95 25.17 -12.23
C PRO A 81 -27.72 24.37 -12.69
N PRO A 82 -27.41 23.24 -12.03
CA PRO A 82 -26.26 22.43 -12.38
C PRO A 82 -26.39 21.86 -13.80
N SER A 83 -25.26 21.75 -14.50
CA SER A 83 -25.21 21.12 -15.83
C SER A 83 -25.49 19.61 -15.75
N PRO A 84 -25.89 18.94 -16.85
CA PRO A 84 -26.14 17.49 -16.85
C PRO A 84 -24.92 16.68 -16.39
N GLU A 85 -23.71 17.03 -16.83
CA GLU A 85 -22.47 16.40 -16.36
C GLU A 85 -22.27 16.59 -14.85
N GLN A 86 -22.63 17.76 -14.30
CA GLN A 86 -22.55 18.00 -12.86
C GLN A 86 -23.57 17.14 -12.11
N LEU A 87 -24.77 16.94 -12.66
CA LEU A 87 -25.78 16.04 -12.08
C LEU A 87 -25.30 14.58 -12.05
N GLU A 88 -24.65 14.11 -13.11
CA GLU A 88 -24.04 12.78 -13.14
C GLU A 88 -22.91 12.63 -12.12
N ARG A 89 -22.01 13.63 -12.05
CA ARG A 89 -20.97 13.68 -11.01
C ARG A 89 -21.59 13.65 -9.61
N TYR A 90 -22.64 14.43 -9.35
CA TYR A 90 -23.36 14.40 -8.08
C TYR A 90 -24.02 13.05 -7.81
N ARG A 91 -24.57 12.39 -8.81
CA ARG A 91 -25.13 11.03 -8.67
C ARG A 91 -24.03 10.05 -8.28
N GLN A 92 -22.90 10.06 -8.97
CA GLN A 92 -21.73 9.22 -8.65
C GLN A 92 -21.18 9.51 -7.24
N GLU A 93 -21.10 10.79 -6.84
CA GLU A 93 -20.67 11.18 -5.50
C GLU A 93 -21.64 10.70 -4.42
N ARG A 94 -22.95 10.75 -4.68
CA ARG A 94 -23.98 10.21 -3.77
C ARG A 94 -23.86 8.70 -3.62
N VAL A 95 -23.66 7.97 -4.71
CA VAL A 95 -23.39 6.51 -4.70
C VAL A 95 -22.14 6.20 -3.88
N ARG A 96 -21.01 6.87 -4.18
CA ARG A 96 -19.74 6.72 -3.43
C ARG A 96 -19.90 7.08 -1.95
N ARG A 97 -20.74 8.06 -1.63
CA ARG A 97 -21.04 8.45 -0.25
C ARG A 97 -21.87 7.39 0.47
N ALA A 98 -22.90 6.83 -0.18
CA ALA A 98 -23.71 5.76 0.38
C ALA A 98 -22.84 4.55 0.76
N GLU A 99 -21.97 4.10 -0.14
CA GLU A 99 -21.02 3.01 0.12
C GLU A 99 -19.99 3.35 1.20
N ARG A 100 -19.55 4.61 1.27
CA ARG A 100 -18.65 5.07 2.34
C ARG A 100 -19.34 5.00 3.70
N LEU A 101 -20.62 5.34 3.77
CA LEU A 101 -21.40 5.26 5.01
C LEU A 101 -21.60 3.82 5.44
N GLU A 102 -21.96 2.92 4.53
CA GLU A 102 -22.08 1.49 4.80
C GLU A 102 -20.76 0.90 5.32
N ARG A 103 -19.63 1.18 4.64
CA ARG A 103 -18.30 0.78 5.11
C ARG A 103 -17.96 1.36 6.49
N LYS A 104 -18.36 2.59 6.78
CA LYS A 104 -18.14 3.22 8.10
C LYS A 104 -18.90 2.47 9.18
N ASP A 105 -20.13 2.08 8.91
CA ASP A 105 -20.99 1.36 9.85
C ASP A 105 -20.51 -0.08 10.06
N LEU A 106 -20.15 -0.79 8.99
CA LEU A 106 -19.50 -2.11 9.06
C LEU A 106 -18.19 -2.05 9.85
N THR A 107 -17.35 -1.06 9.56
CA THR A 107 -16.10 -0.87 10.32
C THR A 107 -16.39 -0.63 11.79
N ALA A 108 -17.40 0.20 12.12
CA ALA A 108 -17.75 0.50 13.51
C ALA A 108 -18.25 -0.74 14.26
N GLN A 109 -18.96 -1.65 13.59
CA GLN A 109 -19.48 -2.89 14.16
C GLN A 109 -18.40 -3.97 14.36
N LEU A 110 -17.42 -4.04 13.46
CA LEU A 110 -16.28 -4.97 13.55
C LEU A 110 -15.12 -4.43 14.39
N THR A 111 -15.07 -3.13 14.65
CA THR A 111 -14.05 -2.57 15.55
C THR A 111 -14.47 -2.86 16.99
N GLU A 112 -13.63 -3.56 17.74
CA GLU A 112 -13.84 -3.77 19.17
C GLU A 112 -14.13 -2.45 19.91
N THR A 113 -15.08 -2.49 20.82
CA THR A 113 -15.38 -1.34 21.67
C THR A 113 -14.22 -1.10 22.62
N LYS A 114 -13.78 0.15 22.70
CA LYS A 114 -12.76 0.55 23.66
C LYS A 114 -13.34 0.39 25.07
N THR A 115 -12.80 -0.55 25.84
CA THR A 115 -13.08 -0.64 27.27
C THR A 115 -12.46 0.56 27.98
N TYR A 116 -13.29 1.39 28.60
CA TYR A 116 -12.82 2.47 29.47
C TYR A 116 -12.59 1.91 30.87
N MET A 117 -11.70 2.53 31.65
CA MET A 117 -11.19 2.03 32.95
C MET A 117 -12.25 1.85 34.07
N GLY A 118 -13.53 1.98 33.79
CA GLY A 118 -14.63 1.78 34.73
C GLY A 118 -15.66 0.73 34.31
N GLY A 119 -15.35 -0.15 33.34
CA GLY A 119 -16.30 -1.15 32.83
C GLY A 119 -17.44 -0.59 31.97
N PHE A 120 -17.67 0.74 32.00
CA PHE A 120 -18.57 1.43 31.09
C PHE A 120 -17.96 1.50 29.69
N THR A 121 -18.44 0.66 28.79
CA THR A 121 -18.23 0.83 27.36
C THR A 121 -19.18 1.92 26.88
N GLN A 122 -18.67 2.98 26.24
CA GLN A 122 -19.57 3.81 25.42
C GLN A 122 -20.05 2.91 24.28
N PRO A 123 -21.36 2.59 24.17
CA PRO A 123 -21.81 1.65 23.17
C PRO A 123 -21.76 2.33 21.80
N ARG A 124 -20.59 2.26 21.14
CA ARG A 124 -20.44 2.61 19.72
C ARG A 124 -21.40 1.79 18.86
N HIS A 125 -21.75 0.60 19.34
CA HIS A 125 -22.75 -0.24 18.72
C HIS A 125 -24.10 0.46 18.62
N LEU A 126 -24.53 1.32 19.55
CA LEU A 126 -25.81 2.04 19.40
C LEU A 126 -25.72 3.25 18.46
N GLN A 127 -24.54 3.56 17.91
CA GLN A 127 -24.40 4.66 16.96
C GLN A 127 -25.16 4.38 15.66
N TYR A 128 -25.45 3.12 15.31
CA TYR A 128 -26.38 2.86 14.20
C TYR A 128 -27.81 3.28 14.54
N LEU A 129 -28.26 3.25 15.80
CA LEU A 129 -29.60 3.77 16.15
C LEU A 129 -29.74 5.26 15.85
N THR A 130 -28.62 5.99 15.76
CA THR A 130 -28.63 7.39 15.31
C THR A 130 -28.96 7.55 13.81
N THR A 131 -29.08 6.47 13.04
CA THR A 131 -29.65 6.50 11.68
C THR A 131 -31.17 6.42 11.69
N LEU A 132 -31.76 5.92 12.79
CA LEU A 132 -33.20 5.85 13.01
C LEU A 132 -33.75 7.10 13.72
N ASP A 133 -32.88 8.00 14.18
CA ASP A 133 -33.27 9.24 14.85
C ASP A 133 -33.82 10.25 13.82
N PRO A 134 -35.13 10.56 13.85
CA PRO A 134 -35.75 11.49 12.91
C PRO A 134 -35.34 12.95 13.16
N THR A 135 -34.76 13.27 14.33
CA THR A 135 -34.39 14.64 14.71
C THR A 135 -33.04 15.09 14.13
N ARG A 136 -32.31 14.18 13.48
CA ARG A 136 -30.97 14.44 12.95
C ARG A 136 -31.01 15.28 11.67
N LYS A 137 -29.89 15.94 11.37
CA LYS A 137 -29.76 16.78 10.17
C LYS A 137 -30.15 16.01 8.89
N PRO A 138 -30.90 16.63 7.95
CA PRO A 138 -31.41 15.97 6.74
C PRO A 138 -30.32 15.38 5.82
N LYS A 139 -29.06 15.82 5.96
CA LYS A 139 -27.93 15.30 5.17
C LYS A 139 -27.44 13.92 5.63
N ASP A 140 -27.77 13.53 6.87
CA ASP A 140 -27.47 12.22 7.45
C ASP A 140 -28.76 11.54 7.96
N SER A 141 -29.93 12.06 7.56
CA SER A 141 -31.23 11.59 8.01
C SER A 141 -31.59 10.25 7.37
N TYR A 142 -32.61 9.65 7.96
CA TYR A 142 -33.36 8.51 7.46
C TYR A 142 -33.65 8.60 5.93
N ASP A 143 -33.97 9.78 5.38
CA ASP A 143 -34.35 9.94 3.96
C ASP A 143 -33.26 9.54 2.96
N VAL A 144 -32.00 9.73 3.34
CA VAL A 144 -30.85 9.39 2.49
C VAL A 144 -30.55 7.89 2.54
N ARG A 145 -30.88 7.22 3.65
CA ARG A 145 -30.52 5.83 3.93
C ARG A 145 -31.67 4.84 3.70
N VAL A 146 -32.90 5.28 3.93
CA VAL A 146 -34.11 4.45 4.03
C VAL A 146 -35.25 5.01 3.19
N GLY A 147 -35.44 6.33 3.18
CA GLY A 147 -36.57 6.97 2.49
C GLY A 147 -36.55 6.84 0.96
N GLU A 148 -37.60 7.33 0.31
CA GLU A 148 -37.81 7.22 -1.15
C GLU A 148 -36.68 7.84 -1.98
N SER A 149 -36.04 8.89 -1.45
CA SER A 149 -34.91 9.58 -2.10
C SER A 149 -33.56 8.86 -1.98
N ARG A 150 -33.54 7.67 -1.38
CA ARG A 150 -32.35 6.87 -1.15
C ARG A 150 -31.63 6.58 -2.46
N THR A 151 -30.35 6.95 -2.50
CA THR A 151 -29.46 6.58 -3.61
C THR A 151 -28.99 5.14 -3.42
N ARG A 152 -29.35 4.25 -4.36
CA ARG A 152 -28.90 2.85 -4.36
C ARG A 152 -27.40 2.78 -4.69
N PRO A 153 -26.62 1.93 -4.01
CA PRO A 153 -25.25 1.64 -4.43
C PRO A 153 -25.22 1.02 -5.84
N ALA A 154 -24.06 1.06 -6.49
CA ALA A 154 -23.91 0.40 -7.79
C ALA A 154 -24.08 -1.12 -7.64
N ALA A 155 -24.68 -1.78 -8.64
CA ALA A 155 -24.80 -3.25 -8.67
C ALA A 155 -23.44 -3.95 -8.54
N GLU A 156 -22.42 -3.38 -9.15
CA GLU A 156 -21.02 -3.83 -9.06
C GLU A 156 -20.51 -3.90 -7.61
N ALA A 157 -21.05 -3.09 -6.69
CA ALA A 157 -20.64 -3.15 -5.29
C ALA A 157 -21.05 -4.46 -4.59
N TYR A 158 -21.93 -5.24 -5.20
CA TYR A 158 -22.43 -6.52 -4.67
C TYR A 158 -21.96 -7.72 -5.50
N GLU A 159 -21.00 -7.51 -6.38
CA GLU A 159 -20.25 -8.60 -6.97
C GLU A 159 -19.16 -9.09 -6.01
N PRO A 160 -18.68 -10.34 -6.15
CA PRO A 160 -17.60 -10.85 -5.31
C PRO A 160 -16.34 -9.99 -5.40
N HIS A 161 -15.81 -9.59 -4.24
CA HIS A 161 -14.59 -8.80 -4.12
C HIS A 161 -13.57 -9.54 -3.26
N THR A 162 -12.31 -9.43 -3.66
CA THR A 162 -11.23 -10.21 -3.09
C THR A 162 -10.26 -9.32 -2.37
N VAL A 163 -10.10 -9.58 -1.08
CA VAL A 163 -9.05 -9.02 -0.23
C VAL A 163 -7.82 -9.89 -0.42
N TYR A 164 -6.69 -9.28 -0.75
CA TYR A 164 -5.44 -10.02 -0.94
C TYR A 164 -4.37 -9.47 0.00
N LEU A 165 -3.51 -10.37 0.45
CA LEU A 165 -2.21 -10.08 1.00
C LEU A 165 -1.17 -10.48 -0.05
N ALA A 166 -0.43 -9.51 -0.55
CA ALA A 166 0.62 -9.72 -1.53
C ALA A 166 2.00 -9.66 -0.87
N VAL A 167 2.94 -10.40 -1.43
CA VAL A 167 4.34 -10.47 -0.98
C VAL A 167 5.27 -10.19 -2.16
N THR A 168 6.35 -9.45 -1.92
CA THR A 168 7.41 -9.33 -2.93
C THR A 168 8.30 -10.56 -2.92
N ARG A 169 8.63 -11.10 -4.09
CA ARG A 169 9.58 -12.19 -4.28
C ARG A 169 10.95 -11.83 -3.76
N TYR A 170 11.45 -10.66 -4.17
CA TYR A 170 12.78 -10.19 -3.80
C TYR A 170 12.74 -9.19 -2.63
N PRO A 171 13.84 -9.08 -1.88
CA PRO A 171 13.98 -8.04 -0.86
C PRO A 171 13.93 -6.64 -1.46
N VAL A 172 13.25 -5.71 -0.78
CA VAL A 172 13.15 -4.30 -1.16
C VAL A 172 14.12 -3.48 -0.29
N ARG A 173 14.99 -2.72 -0.93
CA ARG A 173 15.92 -1.81 -0.27
C ARG A 173 15.21 -0.52 0.13
N TRP A 174 14.83 -0.45 1.39
CA TRP A 174 14.38 0.80 1.96
C TRP A 174 15.53 1.78 2.18
N GLY A 175 15.23 3.07 2.18
CA GLY A 175 16.22 4.12 2.45
C GLY A 175 16.99 3.95 3.77
N HIS A 176 17.98 4.81 3.99
CA HIS A 176 18.91 4.75 5.12
C HIS A 176 18.22 4.44 6.47
N GLY A 177 18.78 3.48 7.21
CA GLY A 177 18.33 3.09 8.55
C GLY A 177 17.23 2.03 8.58
N ARG A 178 16.69 1.59 7.44
CA ARG A 178 15.72 0.48 7.36
C ARG A 178 16.40 -0.79 6.85
N ALA A 179 16.01 -1.94 7.39
CA ALA A 179 16.51 -3.22 6.92
C ALA A 179 15.93 -3.57 5.53
N THR A 180 16.78 -4.05 4.62
CA THR A 180 16.38 -4.64 3.34
C THR A 180 15.67 -5.97 3.61
N ARG A 181 14.46 -6.14 3.11
CA ARG A 181 13.62 -7.31 3.38
C ARG A 181 12.55 -7.46 2.31
N ARG A 182 11.95 -8.65 2.20
CA ARG A 182 10.73 -8.83 1.42
C ARG A 182 9.61 -7.99 2.03
N GLU A 183 8.71 -7.49 1.20
CA GLU A 183 7.60 -6.67 1.63
C GLU A 183 6.29 -7.43 1.59
N VAL A 184 5.38 -7.01 2.48
CA VAL A 184 4.03 -7.54 2.58
C VAL A 184 3.08 -6.35 2.56
N PHE A 185 2.14 -6.35 1.64
CA PHE A 185 1.10 -5.34 1.57
C PHE A 185 -0.24 -5.97 1.26
N GLY A 186 -1.33 -5.24 1.49
CA GLY A 186 -2.67 -5.76 1.29
C GLY A 186 -3.55 -4.74 0.60
N GLY A 187 -4.47 -5.25 -0.20
CA GLY A 187 -5.43 -4.47 -0.97
C GLY A 187 -6.73 -5.27 -1.15
N TYR A 188 -7.61 -4.72 -1.96
CA TYR A 188 -8.77 -5.45 -2.44
C TYR A 188 -9.11 -5.01 -3.86
N CYS A 189 -9.76 -5.88 -4.63
CA CYS A 189 -10.25 -5.60 -5.98
C CYS A 189 -11.52 -6.44 -6.22
N LYS A 190 -12.17 -6.26 -7.37
CA LYS A 190 -13.20 -7.21 -7.83
C LYS A 190 -12.53 -8.57 -8.09
N GLU A 191 -13.24 -9.67 -7.83
CA GLU A 191 -12.68 -11.01 -8.03
C GLU A 191 -12.28 -11.26 -9.50
N SER A 192 -13.07 -10.77 -10.46
CA SER A 192 -12.75 -10.87 -11.89
C SER A 192 -11.51 -10.08 -12.31
N GLU A 193 -11.15 -9.05 -11.55
CA GLU A 193 -10.02 -8.16 -11.83
C GLU A 193 -8.73 -8.62 -11.12
N LEU A 194 -8.75 -9.71 -10.35
CA LEU A 194 -7.61 -10.10 -9.52
C LEU A 194 -6.36 -10.39 -10.37
N GLU A 195 -6.51 -11.11 -11.48
CA GLU A 195 -5.41 -11.38 -12.41
C GLU A 195 -4.85 -10.08 -13.00
N GLU A 196 -5.72 -9.22 -13.53
CA GLU A 196 -5.32 -7.93 -14.09
C GLU A 196 -4.65 -7.05 -13.03
N ARG A 197 -5.12 -7.12 -11.79
CA ARG A 197 -4.51 -6.40 -10.66
C ARG A 197 -3.07 -6.86 -10.42
N PHE A 198 -2.80 -8.16 -10.40
CA PHE A 198 -1.44 -8.67 -10.21
C PHE A 198 -0.56 -8.47 -11.46
N LYS A 199 -1.13 -8.47 -12.67
CA LYS A 199 -0.44 -7.97 -13.87
C LYS A 199 -0.06 -6.50 -13.70
N ALA A 200 -1.00 -5.62 -13.36
CA ALA A 200 -0.73 -4.19 -13.19
C ALA A 200 0.32 -3.89 -12.10
N LEU A 201 0.37 -4.70 -11.03
CA LEU A 201 1.40 -4.62 -10.00
C LEU A 201 2.81 -5.03 -10.49
N ASN A 202 2.91 -5.88 -11.51
CA ASN A 202 4.18 -6.41 -12.04
C ASN A 202 4.63 -5.80 -13.38
N TYR A 203 3.71 -5.25 -14.18
CA TYR A 203 3.96 -4.78 -15.54
C TYR A 203 4.15 -3.26 -15.61
N GLY A 204 3.32 -2.52 -14.86
CA GLY A 204 3.03 -1.14 -15.23
C GLY A 204 2.37 -1.03 -16.61
N THR A 205 1.89 0.16 -16.96
CA THR A 205 1.45 0.47 -18.32
C THR A 205 2.57 1.21 -19.03
N TRP A 206 2.81 0.92 -20.31
CA TRP A 206 3.74 1.74 -21.08
C TRP A 206 3.19 3.17 -21.16
N ALA A 207 3.96 4.15 -20.67
CA ALA A 207 3.65 5.55 -20.81
C ALA A 207 4.55 6.14 -21.89
N GLU A 208 3.92 6.64 -22.95
CA GLU A 208 4.62 7.36 -24.01
C GLU A 208 5.28 8.63 -23.46
N GLU A 209 6.26 9.14 -24.22
CA GLU A 209 6.93 10.38 -23.90
C GLU A 209 5.91 11.52 -23.79
N ARG A 210 5.95 12.25 -22.68
CA ARG A 210 5.02 13.32 -22.41
C ARG A 210 5.76 14.57 -21.95
N THR A 211 5.42 15.70 -22.57
CA THR A 211 5.93 17.01 -22.17
C THR A 211 4.90 17.71 -21.29
N ASP A 212 5.20 17.85 -20.00
CA ASP A 212 4.34 18.56 -19.06
C ASP A 212 4.94 19.93 -18.71
N TYR A 213 4.11 20.98 -18.71
CA TYR A 213 4.51 22.32 -18.27
C TYR A 213 4.48 22.39 -16.74
N VAL A 214 5.63 22.21 -16.09
CA VAL A 214 5.78 22.16 -14.64
C VAL A 214 6.39 23.46 -14.12
N LYS A 215 5.85 23.96 -13.01
CA LYS A 215 6.43 25.11 -12.30
C LYS A 215 7.58 24.62 -11.41
N LEU A 216 8.81 24.60 -11.94
CA LEU A 216 10.00 24.12 -11.21
C LEU A 216 10.34 24.97 -9.98
N ARG A 217 10.03 26.27 -10.01
CA ARG A 217 10.26 27.19 -8.88
C ARG A 217 9.05 28.10 -8.67
N HIS A 218 8.72 28.37 -7.40
CA HIS A 218 7.70 29.35 -7.07
C HIS A 218 8.05 30.72 -7.69
N GLY A 219 7.04 31.44 -8.22
CA GLY A 219 7.26 32.71 -8.92
C GLY A 219 7.77 32.65 -10.37
N ARG A 220 8.26 31.51 -10.88
CA ARG A 220 8.70 31.38 -12.29
C ARG A 220 7.57 30.92 -13.22
N PRO A 221 7.63 31.23 -14.53
CA PRO A 221 6.74 30.62 -15.52
C PRO A 221 6.89 29.09 -15.52
N LYS A 222 5.89 28.39 -16.04
CA LYS A 222 5.97 26.93 -16.20
C LYS A 222 6.95 26.63 -17.33
N GLU A 223 7.89 25.73 -17.08
CA GLU A 223 8.87 25.26 -18.06
C GLU A 223 8.44 23.88 -18.56
N PRO A 224 8.63 23.56 -19.86
CA PRO A 224 8.32 22.23 -20.39
C PRO A 224 9.32 21.21 -19.83
N VAL A 225 8.81 20.18 -19.17
CA VAL A 225 9.60 19.05 -18.66
C VAL A 225 9.20 17.82 -19.46
N VAL A 226 10.13 17.33 -20.27
CA VAL A 226 9.97 16.08 -21.03
C VAL A 226 10.21 14.91 -20.09
N THR A 227 9.19 14.09 -19.90
CA THR A 227 9.31 12.80 -19.24
C THR A 227 9.50 11.75 -20.32
N PRO A 228 10.66 11.06 -20.40
CA PRO A 228 10.89 10.06 -21.43
C PRO A 228 9.88 8.91 -21.30
N ALA A 229 9.65 8.21 -22.42
CA ALA A 229 8.82 7.03 -22.41
C ALA A 229 9.35 6.01 -21.40
N HIS A 230 8.47 5.51 -20.54
CA HIS A 230 8.84 4.58 -19.48
C HIS A 230 7.66 3.69 -19.10
N TRP A 231 7.95 2.57 -18.46
CA TRP A 231 6.93 1.76 -17.83
C TRP A 231 6.38 2.47 -16.60
N ALA A 232 5.14 2.94 -16.68
CA ALA A 232 4.40 3.54 -15.58
C ALA A 232 3.80 2.44 -14.71
N CYS A 233 4.55 2.03 -13.69
CA CYS A 233 4.03 1.13 -12.66
C CYS A 233 2.92 1.82 -11.84
N LEU A 234 1.96 1.03 -11.34
CA LEU A 234 1.00 1.53 -10.35
C LEU A 234 1.77 2.17 -9.19
N SER A 235 1.27 3.29 -8.67
CA SER A 235 1.91 3.99 -7.55
C SER A 235 2.15 3.10 -6.34
N GLU A 236 1.32 2.05 -6.18
CA GLU A 236 1.45 1.05 -5.12
C GLU A 236 2.63 0.09 -5.32
N SER A 237 3.00 -0.25 -6.56
CA SER A 237 4.10 -1.17 -6.86
C SER A 237 5.38 -0.49 -7.30
N LYS A 238 5.31 0.77 -7.76
CA LYS A 238 6.47 1.55 -8.24
C LYS A 238 7.63 1.51 -7.24
N GLU A 239 7.35 1.79 -5.96
CA GLU A 239 8.40 1.77 -4.93
C GLU A 239 9.03 0.38 -4.76
N TYR A 240 8.22 -0.69 -4.84
CA TYR A 240 8.71 -2.06 -4.69
C TYR A 240 9.54 -2.49 -5.90
N ILE A 241 9.09 -2.12 -7.09
CA ILE A 241 9.79 -2.39 -8.34
C ILE A 241 11.13 -1.68 -8.29
N ASP A 242 11.15 -0.35 -8.14
CA ASP A 242 12.36 0.48 -8.22
C ASP A 242 13.43 0.05 -7.19
N LEU A 243 13.00 -0.37 -6.01
CA LEU A 243 13.87 -0.71 -4.88
C LEU A 243 14.11 -2.22 -4.69
N ALA A 244 13.59 -3.08 -5.56
CA ALA A 244 13.84 -4.52 -5.51
C ALA A 244 15.33 -4.84 -5.69
N VAL A 245 15.83 -5.77 -4.87
CA VAL A 245 17.19 -6.30 -4.93
C VAL A 245 17.14 -7.64 -5.66
N PHE A 246 17.46 -7.60 -6.96
CA PHE A 246 17.39 -8.78 -7.82
C PHE A 246 18.56 -9.75 -7.57
N PRO A 247 18.38 -11.04 -7.85
CA PRO A 247 19.46 -12.01 -7.84
C PRO A 247 20.59 -11.60 -8.80
N GLY A 248 21.84 -11.74 -8.36
CA GLY A 248 23.04 -11.37 -9.09
C GLY A 248 23.33 -9.86 -9.14
N SER A 249 22.43 -9.01 -8.61
CA SER A 249 22.61 -7.56 -8.66
C SER A 249 23.79 -7.07 -7.81
N PRO A 250 24.40 -5.92 -8.16
CA PRO A 250 25.39 -5.27 -7.31
C PRO A 250 24.86 -5.02 -5.90
N GLU A 251 23.56 -4.73 -5.76
CA GLU A 251 22.89 -4.54 -4.48
C GLU A 251 22.84 -5.81 -3.65
N GLU A 252 22.50 -6.96 -4.25
CA GLU A 252 22.50 -8.25 -3.55
C GLU A 252 23.92 -8.59 -3.08
N ARG A 253 24.92 -8.46 -3.94
CA ARG A 253 26.32 -8.68 -3.56
C ARG A 253 26.75 -7.74 -2.44
N ALA A 254 26.34 -6.47 -2.48
CA ALA A 254 26.63 -5.52 -1.42
C ALA A 254 25.95 -5.91 -0.08
N LEU A 255 24.76 -6.51 -0.12
CA LEU A 255 24.10 -7.05 1.08
C LEU A 255 24.84 -8.25 1.65
N LEU A 256 25.23 -9.21 0.79
CA LEU A 256 26.00 -10.39 1.19
C LEU A 256 27.37 -9.99 1.77
N ASN A 257 28.03 -8.99 1.17
CA ASN A 257 29.32 -8.47 1.62
C ASN A 257 29.22 -7.55 2.86
N ARG A 258 28.02 -7.21 3.34
CA ARG A 258 27.85 -6.23 4.43
C ARG A 258 28.38 -6.73 5.77
N SER A 259 28.11 -7.99 6.13
CA SER A 259 28.62 -8.59 7.38
C SER A 259 30.14 -8.78 7.35
N PRO A 260 30.75 -9.45 6.35
CA PRO A 260 32.20 -9.58 6.29
C PRO A 260 32.89 -8.21 6.14
N GLY A 261 32.34 -7.28 5.36
CA GLY A 261 32.89 -5.93 5.22
C GLY A 261 32.96 -5.15 6.54
N ARG A 262 31.94 -5.29 7.42
CA ARG A 262 31.97 -4.70 8.78
C ARG A 262 33.04 -5.33 9.66
N LEU A 263 33.18 -6.66 9.61
CA LEU A 263 34.20 -7.38 10.37
C LEU A 263 35.61 -7.00 9.92
N ILE A 264 35.85 -6.98 8.61
CA ILE A 264 37.12 -6.51 8.02
C ILE A 264 37.44 -5.10 8.49
N THR A 265 36.46 -4.19 8.47
CA THR A 265 36.67 -2.81 8.95
C THR A 265 36.99 -2.76 10.44
N SER A 266 36.40 -3.64 11.25
CA SER A 266 36.68 -3.73 12.69
C SER A 266 38.10 -4.26 12.95
N LEU A 267 38.47 -5.38 12.31
CA LEU A 267 39.79 -5.99 12.44
C LEU A 267 40.90 -5.08 11.91
N MET A 268 40.65 -4.33 10.82
CA MET A 268 41.59 -3.30 10.36
C MET A 268 41.82 -2.19 11.39
N LYS A 269 40.77 -1.76 12.10
CA LYS A 269 40.91 -0.75 13.17
C LYS A 269 41.68 -1.31 14.35
N GLU A 270 41.44 -2.57 14.71
CA GLU A 270 42.15 -3.27 15.78
C GLU A 270 43.63 -3.46 15.44
N ARG A 271 43.93 -3.95 14.23
CA ARG A 271 45.29 -4.01 13.68
C ARG A 271 45.98 -2.66 13.75
N LYS A 272 45.31 -1.57 13.30
CA LYS A 272 45.86 -0.20 13.37
C LYS A 272 46.12 0.23 14.81
N ARG A 273 45.26 -0.12 15.76
CA ARG A 273 45.45 0.17 17.19
C ARG A 273 46.64 -0.58 17.76
N LEU A 274 46.81 -1.86 17.43
CA LEU A 274 47.96 -2.65 17.88
C LEU A 274 49.27 -2.08 17.33
N VAL A 275 49.33 -1.73 16.04
CA VAL A 275 50.51 -1.09 15.45
C VAL A 275 50.85 0.22 16.17
N ALA A 276 49.86 1.11 16.35
CA ALA A 276 50.07 2.39 17.03
C ALA A 276 50.50 2.22 18.50
N ALA A 277 49.96 1.22 19.21
CA ALA A 277 50.35 0.93 20.60
C ALA A 277 51.80 0.45 20.69
N PHE A 278 52.25 -0.34 19.72
CA PHE A 278 53.63 -0.80 19.65
C PHE A 278 54.61 0.31 19.26
N GLU A 279 54.22 1.21 18.34
CA GLU A 279 55.02 2.39 18.00
C GLU A 279 55.13 3.39 19.16
N ALA A 280 54.13 3.44 20.05
CA ALA A 280 54.13 4.31 21.22
C ALA A 280 55.00 3.79 22.38
N ASP A 281 55.27 2.49 22.44
CA ASP A 281 56.17 1.90 23.42
C ASP A 281 57.62 2.10 22.96
N ALA A 282 58.37 2.95 23.65
CA ALA A 282 59.73 3.31 23.25
C ALA A 282 60.74 2.16 23.46
N ASN A 283 60.46 1.23 24.39
CA ASN A 283 61.36 0.11 24.73
C ASN A 283 60.56 -1.17 25.03
N PRO A 284 59.86 -1.76 24.04
CA PRO A 284 59.10 -2.98 24.26
C PRO A 284 60.05 -4.15 24.57
N SER A 285 59.71 -4.94 25.58
CA SER A 285 60.45 -6.17 25.92
C SER A 285 60.44 -7.15 24.74
N GLU A 286 61.43 -8.03 24.63
CA GLU A 286 61.48 -9.02 23.54
C GLU A 286 60.26 -9.94 23.51
N SER A 287 59.73 -10.32 24.69
CA SER A 287 58.49 -11.08 24.81
C SER A 287 57.26 -10.30 24.34
N ALA A 288 57.23 -8.98 24.53
CA ALA A 288 56.18 -8.12 24.00
C ALA A 288 56.27 -7.99 22.47
N LYS A 289 57.49 -7.93 21.91
CA LYS A 289 57.70 -7.92 20.45
C LYS A 289 57.19 -9.21 19.80
N THR A 290 57.51 -10.38 20.36
CA THR A 290 57.09 -11.67 19.78
C THR A 290 55.59 -11.87 19.88
N SER A 291 54.98 -11.55 21.04
CA SER A 291 53.53 -11.63 21.21
C SER A 291 52.76 -10.64 20.33
N HIS A 292 53.27 -9.42 20.16
CA HIS A 292 52.68 -8.43 19.24
C HIS A 292 52.77 -8.87 17.78
N ALA A 293 53.92 -9.39 17.35
CA ALA A 293 54.11 -9.94 16.01
C ALA A 293 53.17 -11.11 15.72
N GLN A 294 52.97 -12.01 16.71
CA GLN A 294 52.00 -13.11 16.61
C GLN A 294 50.57 -12.57 16.47
N ALA A 295 50.15 -11.62 17.32
CA ALA A 295 48.81 -11.03 17.25
C ALA A 295 48.53 -10.33 15.91
N LEU A 296 49.52 -9.63 15.34
CA LEU A 296 49.40 -9.05 14.01
C LEU A 296 49.29 -10.10 12.90
N ALA A 297 50.06 -11.19 12.99
CA ALA A 297 50.00 -12.30 12.04
C ALA A 297 48.64 -13.00 12.08
N ASP A 298 48.07 -13.20 13.27
CA ASP A 298 46.74 -13.78 13.46
C ASP A 298 45.65 -12.88 12.86
N LEU A 299 45.69 -11.56 13.12
CA LEU A 299 44.77 -10.60 12.51
C LEU A 299 44.88 -10.56 10.98
N ASP A 300 46.10 -10.61 10.44
CA ASP A 300 46.33 -10.61 8.99
C ASP A 300 45.80 -11.89 8.33
N LYS A 301 45.92 -13.03 9.02
CA LYS A 301 45.31 -14.30 8.60
C LYS A 301 43.78 -14.22 8.59
N GLU A 302 43.17 -13.73 9.67
CA GLU A 302 41.70 -13.55 9.73
C GLU A 302 41.19 -12.57 8.66
N LEU A 303 41.92 -11.48 8.42
CA LEU A 303 41.61 -10.52 7.37
C LEU A 303 41.70 -11.16 5.97
N ALA A 304 42.72 -11.99 5.72
CA ALA A 304 42.84 -12.74 4.47
C ALA A 304 41.67 -13.72 4.28
N ASP A 305 41.31 -14.45 5.34
CA ASP A 305 40.19 -15.40 5.34
C ASP A 305 38.82 -14.72 5.15
N LEU A 306 38.63 -13.50 5.68
CA LEU A 306 37.40 -12.74 5.44
C LEU A 306 37.36 -12.11 4.05
N ARG A 307 38.51 -11.68 3.51
CA ARG A 307 38.60 -11.13 2.15
C ARG A 307 38.35 -12.19 1.09
N SER A 308 38.81 -13.42 1.31
CA SER A 308 38.53 -14.53 0.39
C SER A 308 37.04 -14.93 0.37
N LYS A 309 36.30 -14.64 1.44
CA LYS A 309 34.84 -14.81 1.52
C LYS A 309 34.05 -13.66 0.88
N LEU A 310 34.67 -12.54 0.52
CA LEU A 310 33.96 -11.44 -0.14
C LEU A 310 33.62 -11.83 -1.58
N HIS A 311 32.36 -11.63 -1.96
CA HIS A 311 31.95 -11.79 -3.35
C HIS A 311 32.58 -10.68 -4.20
N PRO A 312 33.10 -11.00 -5.41
CA PRO A 312 33.67 -10.00 -6.31
C PRO A 312 32.62 -8.96 -6.73
N PRO A 313 33.02 -7.74 -7.11
CA PRO A 313 32.08 -6.75 -7.65
C PRO A 313 31.41 -7.28 -8.93
N VAL A 314 30.14 -6.92 -9.14
CA VAL A 314 29.44 -7.22 -10.39
C VAL A 314 29.73 -6.09 -11.37
N THR A 315 30.32 -6.40 -12.52
CA THR A 315 30.54 -5.42 -13.60
C THR A 315 29.48 -5.54 -14.70
N ASP A 316 28.96 -6.74 -14.93
CA ASP A 316 28.21 -7.07 -16.14
C ASP A 316 26.70 -7.27 -15.87
N TRP A 317 26.18 -6.69 -14.80
CA TRP A 317 24.76 -6.85 -14.47
C TRP A 317 23.92 -5.72 -15.04
N THR A 318 22.98 -6.10 -15.89
CA THR A 318 21.89 -5.26 -16.36
C THR A 318 20.63 -5.60 -15.60
N ARG A 319 19.95 -4.58 -15.08
CA ARG A 319 18.65 -4.76 -14.44
C ARG A 319 17.64 -5.30 -15.47
N PRO A 320 16.84 -6.32 -15.15
CA PRO A 320 15.75 -6.72 -16.02
C PRO A 320 14.73 -5.58 -16.13
N ASP A 321 14.37 -5.22 -17.36
CA ASP A 321 13.31 -4.25 -17.61
C ASP A 321 11.93 -4.90 -17.33
N PRO A 322 10.93 -4.16 -16.82
CA PRO A 322 9.56 -4.64 -16.77
C PRO A 322 9.04 -4.92 -18.20
N PRO A 323 8.07 -5.84 -18.35
CA PRO A 323 7.26 -6.48 -17.30
C PRO A 323 7.92 -7.69 -16.62
N TYR A 324 7.77 -7.80 -15.29
CA TYR A 324 8.25 -8.96 -14.52
C TYR A 324 7.23 -10.09 -14.57
N LEU A 325 7.28 -10.87 -15.64
CA LEU A 325 6.31 -11.94 -15.91
C LEU A 325 6.75 -13.31 -15.41
N SER A 326 8.02 -13.62 -15.65
CA SER A 326 8.59 -14.93 -15.34
C SER A 326 10.01 -14.71 -14.81
N PRO A 327 10.21 -14.68 -13.47
CA PRO A 327 9.19 -14.78 -12.43
C PRO A 327 8.53 -13.42 -12.07
N PRO A 328 7.28 -13.41 -11.55
CA PRO A 328 6.63 -12.19 -11.08
C PRO A 328 7.25 -11.67 -9.79
N LEU A 329 7.37 -10.34 -9.69
CA LEU A 329 7.95 -9.66 -8.53
C LEU A 329 7.00 -9.66 -7.34
N VAL A 330 5.71 -9.41 -7.57
CA VAL A 330 4.65 -9.33 -6.58
C VAL A 330 3.73 -10.52 -6.78
N VAL A 331 3.52 -11.32 -5.73
CA VAL A 331 2.69 -12.53 -5.78
C VAL A 331 1.55 -12.46 -4.75
N PRO A 332 0.37 -13.03 -5.03
CA PRO A 332 -0.70 -13.16 -4.06
C PRO A 332 -0.34 -14.24 -3.05
N PHE A 333 -0.12 -13.87 -1.78
CA PHE A 333 0.21 -14.84 -0.73
C PHE A 333 -1.02 -15.53 -0.16
N VAL A 334 -2.03 -14.74 0.23
CA VAL A 334 -3.34 -15.23 0.64
C VAL A 334 -4.42 -14.30 0.11
N THR A 335 -5.51 -14.87 -0.38
CA THR A 335 -6.68 -14.12 -0.84
C THR A 335 -7.91 -14.58 -0.06
N ALA A 336 -8.81 -13.65 0.25
CA ALA A 336 -10.11 -13.90 0.86
C ALA A 336 -11.17 -13.19 0.00
N THR A 337 -12.01 -13.95 -0.68
CA THR A 337 -13.11 -13.48 -1.51
C THR A 337 -14.37 -13.37 -0.67
N LEU A 338 -15.01 -12.20 -0.71
CA LEU A 338 -16.23 -11.86 0.01
C LEU A 338 -17.34 -11.51 -0.99
N PRO A 339 -18.63 -11.68 -0.63
CA PRO A 339 -19.72 -11.51 -1.59
C PRO A 339 -19.92 -10.06 -2.04
N THR A 340 -19.47 -9.07 -1.26
CA THR A 340 -19.72 -7.66 -1.56
C THR A 340 -18.49 -6.78 -1.34
N ARG A 341 -18.39 -5.69 -2.10
CA ARG A 341 -17.36 -4.65 -2.00
C ARG A 341 -17.30 -3.99 -0.62
N PRO A 342 -18.42 -3.60 0.03
CA PRO A 342 -18.37 -3.01 1.37
C PRO A 342 -17.74 -3.95 2.41
N LEU A 343 -18.02 -5.25 2.34
CA LEU A 343 -17.41 -6.27 3.21
C LEU A 343 -15.91 -6.37 2.93
N ALA A 344 -15.50 -6.59 1.68
CA ALA A 344 -14.09 -6.70 1.31
C ALA A 344 -13.28 -5.45 1.66
N ALA A 345 -13.80 -4.26 1.37
CA ALA A 345 -13.15 -3.00 1.71
C ALA A 345 -13.01 -2.82 3.23
N THR A 346 -13.98 -3.29 4.02
CA THR A 346 -13.94 -3.22 5.48
C THR A 346 -12.89 -4.16 6.05
N VAL A 347 -12.85 -5.41 5.58
CA VAL A 347 -11.82 -6.39 5.95
C VAL A 347 -10.43 -5.86 5.59
N ALA A 348 -10.21 -5.49 4.32
CA ALA A 348 -8.94 -4.94 3.85
C ALA A 348 -8.48 -3.73 4.66
N ARG A 349 -9.40 -2.86 5.10
CA ARG A 349 -9.10 -1.71 5.96
C ARG A 349 -8.68 -2.13 7.37
N LEU A 350 -9.45 -3.02 8.00
CA LEU A 350 -9.21 -3.47 9.38
C LEU A 350 -7.99 -4.39 9.52
N SER A 351 -7.54 -4.98 8.42
CA SER A 351 -6.33 -5.82 8.36
C SER A 351 -5.03 -5.04 8.17
N LYS A 352 -5.06 -3.69 8.00
CA LYS A 352 -3.84 -2.87 7.81
C LYS A 352 -3.00 -2.67 9.07
N GLY A 353 -3.56 -2.92 10.25
CA GLY A 353 -2.88 -2.76 11.53
C GLY A 353 -3.55 -3.58 12.62
N HIS A 354 -3.03 -3.45 13.84
CA HIS A 354 -3.65 -4.05 15.02
C HIS A 354 -5.06 -3.50 15.26
N GLN A 355 -5.87 -4.18 16.07
CA GLN A 355 -7.25 -3.81 16.41
C GLN A 355 -7.43 -2.33 16.77
N ARG A 356 -6.46 -1.75 17.49
CA ARG A 356 -6.48 -0.34 17.95
C ARG A 356 -5.89 0.65 16.95
N GLY A 357 -5.56 0.22 15.73
CA GLY A 357 -4.97 1.04 14.67
C GLY A 357 -3.45 1.22 14.78
N LEU A 358 -2.78 0.56 15.73
CA LEU A 358 -1.32 0.58 15.80
C LEU A 358 -0.74 -0.14 14.55
N PRO A 359 0.13 0.52 13.76
CA PRO A 359 0.78 -0.12 12.63
C PRO A 359 1.63 -1.32 13.08
N PHE A 360 1.63 -2.42 12.32
CA PHE A 360 2.38 -3.63 12.66
C PHE A 360 3.88 -3.37 12.86
N ILE A 361 4.48 -2.50 12.04
CA ILE A 361 5.90 -2.16 12.17
C ILE A 361 6.21 -1.49 13.52
N ALA A 362 5.27 -0.72 14.06
CA ALA A 362 5.45 -0.01 15.33
C ALA A 362 5.45 -0.96 16.53
N SER A 363 4.78 -2.12 16.44
CA SER A 363 4.77 -3.14 17.50
C SER A 363 6.00 -4.07 17.49
N VAL A 364 6.82 -4.06 16.43
CA VAL A 364 8.04 -4.88 16.39
C VAL A 364 9.16 -4.20 17.19
N PRO A 365 9.86 -4.90 18.09
CA PRO A 365 11.02 -4.36 18.81
C PRO A 365 12.14 -3.87 17.88
N ASN A 366 12.91 -2.88 18.32
CA ASN A 366 13.99 -2.30 17.51
C ASN A 366 15.13 -3.28 17.21
N THR A 367 15.35 -4.30 18.05
CA THR A 367 16.31 -5.38 17.80
C THR A 367 15.96 -6.15 16.54
N ASP A 368 14.69 -6.56 16.43
CA ASP A 368 14.19 -7.38 15.33
C ASP A 368 14.05 -6.56 14.05
N ARG A 369 13.83 -5.24 14.16
CA ARG A 369 13.81 -4.34 12.99
C ARG A 369 15.13 -4.27 12.23
N LYS A 370 16.25 -4.66 12.87
CA LYS A 370 17.58 -4.67 12.24
C LYS A 370 17.76 -5.87 11.33
N ASP A 371 17.08 -6.98 11.60
CA ASP A 371 17.16 -8.21 10.79
C ASP A 371 16.01 -8.25 9.78
N GLY A 372 16.36 -8.09 8.50
CA GLY A 372 15.38 -7.99 7.42
C GLY A 372 14.47 -9.22 7.31
N PRO A 373 15.02 -10.44 7.16
CA PRO A 373 14.26 -11.68 7.13
C PRO A 373 13.36 -11.91 8.34
N ALA A 374 13.86 -11.75 9.57
CA ALA A 374 13.02 -11.91 10.77
C ALA A 374 11.90 -10.87 10.82
N LEU A 375 12.19 -9.60 10.50
CA LEU A 375 11.17 -8.54 10.43
C LEU A 375 10.09 -8.89 9.39
N PHE A 376 10.47 -9.39 8.21
CA PHE A 376 9.53 -9.82 7.18
C PHE A 376 8.61 -10.94 7.68
N ARG A 377 9.16 -12.04 8.21
CA ARG A 377 8.37 -13.18 8.71
C ARG A 377 7.38 -12.73 9.78
N ARG A 378 7.80 -11.85 10.69
CA ARG A 378 6.95 -11.32 11.76
C ARG A 378 5.84 -10.41 11.21
N LEU A 379 6.15 -9.52 10.26
CA LEU A 379 5.16 -8.67 9.61
C LEU A 379 4.14 -9.49 8.82
N LEU A 380 4.59 -10.52 8.10
CA LEU A 380 3.73 -11.45 7.39
C LEU A 380 2.77 -12.13 8.36
N ARG A 381 3.29 -12.76 9.41
CA ARG A 381 2.50 -13.44 10.44
C ARG A 381 1.47 -12.52 11.11
N MET A 382 1.86 -11.30 11.48
CA MET A 382 0.93 -10.35 12.09
C MET A 382 -0.19 -9.95 11.12
N ARG A 383 0.11 -9.76 9.83
CA ARG A 383 -0.88 -9.38 8.81
C ARG A 383 -1.82 -10.53 8.49
N THR A 384 -1.31 -11.74 8.31
CA THR A 384 -2.15 -12.94 8.06
C THR A 384 -3.04 -13.25 9.25
N ASN A 385 -2.49 -13.21 10.47
CA ASN A 385 -3.27 -13.45 11.68
C ASN A 385 -4.35 -12.38 11.86
N ARG A 386 -4.04 -11.11 11.54
CA ARG A 386 -5.05 -10.06 11.59
C ARG A 386 -6.12 -10.24 10.53
N LEU A 387 -5.74 -10.57 9.29
CA LEU A 387 -6.70 -10.87 8.22
C LEU A 387 -7.64 -12.00 8.65
N GLN A 388 -7.09 -13.10 9.14
CA GLN A 388 -7.82 -14.23 9.67
C GLN A 388 -8.76 -13.83 10.82
N GLN A 389 -8.25 -13.09 11.80
CA GLN A 389 -9.03 -12.67 12.95
C GLN A 389 -10.24 -11.82 12.54
N VAL A 390 -10.02 -10.82 11.67
CA VAL A 390 -11.11 -9.97 11.16
C VAL A 390 -12.11 -10.80 10.35
N SER A 391 -11.64 -11.78 9.57
CA SER A 391 -12.49 -12.72 8.86
C SER A 391 -13.35 -13.57 9.80
N ARG A 392 -12.79 -14.10 10.90
CA ARG A 392 -13.55 -14.84 11.93
C ARG A 392 -14.60 -13.97 12.60
N GLU A 393 -14.22 -12.76 13.02
CA GLU A 393 -15.15 -11.79 13.63
C GLU A 393 -16.29 -11.45 12.66
N LEU A 394 -15.97 -11.30 11.37
CA LEU A 394 -16.96 -11.06 10.32
C LEU A 394 -17.90 -12.26 10.12
N LEU A 395 -17.37 -13.48 10.01
CA LEU A 395 -18.17 -14.71 9.86
C LEU A 395 -19.14 -14.89 11.02
N PHE A 396 -18.65 -14.75 12.25
CA PHE A 396 -19.46 -14.81 13.46
C PHE A 396 -20.64 -13.83 13.41
N LYS A 397 -20.41 -12.60 12.93
CA LYS A 397 -21.48 -11.60 12.74
C LYS A 397 -22.41 -11.94 11.57
N LEU A 398 -21.91 -12.49 10.46
CA LEU A 398 -22.74 -12.86 9.31
C LEU A 398 -23.71 -13.99 9.66
N GLU A 399 -23.29 -14.92 10.50
CA GLU A 399 -24.12 -16.01 11.06
C GLU A 399 -25.21 -15.52 12.03
N GLY A 400 -25.23 -14.21 12.33
CA GLY A 400 -26.25 -13.60 13.20
C GLY A 400 -25.85 -13.53 14.67
N HIS A 401 -24.65 -13.98 15.05
CA HIS A 401 -24.21 -13.85 16.43
C HIS A 401 -24.11 -12.37 16.85
N ALA A 402 -24.51 -12.09 18.09
CA ALA A 402 -24.56 -10.74 18.65
C ALA A 402 -25.33 -9.74 17.76
N GLY A 403 -26.49 -10.17 17.23
CA GLY A 403 -27.42 -9.37 16.42
C GLY A 403 -27.03 -9.21 14.94
N GLY A 404 -25.92 -9.81 14.53
CA GLY A 404 -25.38 -9.74 13.19
C GLY A 404 -24.86 -8.36 12.77
N LEU A 405 -24.73 -8.15 11.44
CA LEU A 405 -24.31 -6.88 10.86
C LEU A 405 -25.52 -6.02 10.48
N MET A 406 -25.78 -4.98 11.27
CA MET A 406 -26.85 -4.01 11.00
C MET A 406 -26.50 -3.16 9.77
N GLY A 407 -27.50 -2.91 8.94
CA GLY A 407 -27.37 -2.15 7.69
C GLY A 407 -26.62 -2.88 6.58
N LEU A 408 -26.24 -4.16 6.78
CA LEU A 408 -25.64 -4.97 5.74
C LEU A 408 -26.63 -5.19 4.59
N ARG A 409 -26.15 -5.01 3.37
CA ARG A 409 -26.90 -5.27 2.13
C ARG A 409 -26.21 -6.37 1.34
N MET A 410 -27.00 -7.24 0.73
CA MET A 410 -26.53 -8.28 -0.18
C MET A 410 -26.87 -7.97 -1.63
N SER A 411 -27.87 -7.12 -1.86
CA SER A 411 -28.26 -6.58 -3.16
C SER A 411 -28.39 -5.04 -3.13
N PRO A 412 -28.37 -4.37 -4.30
CA PRO A 412 -28.71 -2.95 -4.41
C PRO A 412 -30.12 -2.59 -3.91
N GLU A 413 -31.05 -3.54 -4.01
CA GLU A 413 -32.46 -3.42 -3.65
C GLU A 413 -32.68 -3.50 -2.14
N ASP A 414 -31.88 -4.29 -1.42
CA ASP A 414 -32.01 -4.51 0.02
C ASP A 414 -31.94 -3.19 0.77
N ARG A 415 -32.87 -2.90 1.69
CA ARG A 415 -32.76 -1.68 2.51
C ARG A 415 -31.57 -1.81 3.46
N GLY A 416 -31.32 -3.03 3.91
CA GLY A 416 -30.21 -3.44 4.75
C GLY A 416 -30.70 -3.97 6.08
N ARG A 417 -29.99 -4.98 6.60
CA ARG A 417 -30.43 -5.75 7.78
C ARG A 417 -30.76 -4.87 9.00
N GLY A 418 -31.91 -5.10 9.62
CA GLY A 418 -32.37 -4.41 10.82
C GLY A 418 -32.92 -3.00 10.59
N ILE A 419 -32.84 -2.45 9.38
CA ILE A 419 -33.47 -1.17 9.03
C ILE A 419 -34.97 -1.44 8.84
N GLU A 420 -35.81 -0.80 9.65
CA GLU A 420 -37.27 -1.02 9.67
C GLU A 420 -37.68 -2.48 9.92
N GLY A 421 -36.81 -3.25 10.58
CA GLY A 421 -37.05 -4.68 10.86
C GLY A 421 -36.70 -5.63 9.71
N GLU A 422 -36.26 -5.14 8.55
CA GLU A 422 -35.88 -5.98 7.40
C GLU A 422 -34.78 -6.98 7.77
N GLY A 423 -35.02 -8.28 7.58
CA GLY A 423 -34.02 -9.33 7.80
C GLY A 423 -33.50 -9.46 9.25
N LEU A 424 -34.19 -8.91 10.25
CA LEU A 424 -33.77 -9.04 11.66
C LEU A 424 -34.09 -10.44 12.22
N GLY A 425 -35.24 -11.00 11.84
CA GLY A 425 -35.68 -12.34 12.24
C GLY A 425 -35.24 -13.46 11.28
N GLU A 426 -34.69 -13.11 10.13
CA GLU A 426 -34.30 -14.07 9.09
C GLU A 426 -32.80 -14.38 9.20
N THR A 427 -32.46 -15.67 9.13
CA THR A 427 -31.08 -16.11 8.95
C THR A 427 -30.71 -15.88 7.49
N ILE A 428 -29.75 -14.98 7.24
CA ILE A 428 -29.28 -14.74 5.87
C ILE A 428 -28.56 -16.00 5.39
N ALA A 429 -29.08 -16.61 4.32
CA ALA A 429 -28.44 -17.76 3.72
C ALA A 429 -27.09 -17.34 3.13
N ALA A 430 -26.05 -18.11 3.44
CA ALA A 430 -24.74 -17.90 2.84
C ALA A 430 -24.83 -18.13 1.32
N PRO A 431 -24.11 -17.33 0.51
CA PRO A 431 -23.94 -17.62 -0.92
C PRO A 431 -23.38 -19.03 -1.14
N GLU A 432 -23.51 -19.58 -2.35
CA GLU A 432 -22.95 -20.90 -2.68
C GLU A 432 -21.44 -20.99 -2.40
N ARG A 433 -20.69 -19.89 -2.61
CA ARG A 433 -19.25 -19.78 -2.29
C ARG A 433 -18.96 -19.64 -0.79
N GLY A 434 -19.99 -19.59 0.05
CA GLY A 434 -19.89 -19.23 1.46
C GLY A 434 -19.74 -17.72 1.66
N TRP A 435 -19.64 -17.33 2.93
CA TRP A 435 -19.43 -15.93 3.32
C TRP A 435 -18.02 -15.44 3.03
N ILE A 436 -17.03 -16.31 3.20
CA ILE A 436 -15.64 -16.06 2.90
C ILE A 436 -15.08 -17.31 2.25
N GLU A 437 -14.49 -17.14 1.07
CA GLU A 437 -13.69 -18.14 0.39
C GLU A 437 -12.22 -17.72 0.46
N TYR A 438 -11.34 -18.55 1.00
CA TYR A 438 -9.92 -18.22 1.11
C TYR A 438 -9.06 -19.13 0.24
N SER A 439 -8.00 -18.57 -0.33
CA SER A 439 -7.06 -19.27 -1.20
C SER A 439 -5.64 -18.86 -0.88
N TRP A 440 -4.74 -19.83 -0.94
CA TRP A 440 -3.32 -19.63 -0.73
C TRP A 440 -2.56 -19.60 -2.04
N LEU A 441 -1.38 -19.00 -2.01
CA LEU A 441 -0.39 -19.14 -3.07
C LEU A 441 -0.08 -20.62 -3.32
N ASP A 442 0.13 -20.97 -4.57
CA ASP A 442 0.51 -22.30 -5.01
C ASP A 442 1.68 -22.86 -4.20
N ASP A 443 1.58 -24.14 -3.88
CA ASP A 443 2.51 -24.88 -3.04
C ASP A 443 3.91 -24.98 -3.68
N ALA A 444 3.96 -24.95 -5.01
CA ALA A 444 5.20 -24.99 -5.79
C ALA A 444 5.92 -23.63 -5.87
N SER A 445 5.32 -22.55 -5.37
CA SER A 445 5.95 -21.23 -5.44
C SER A 445 7.18 -21.13 -4.52
N THR A 446 8.32 -20.78 -5.11
CA THR A 446 9.55 -20.38 -4.39
C THR A 446 9.34 -19.22 -3.40
N CYS A 447 8.22 -18.49 -3.48
CA CYS A 447 7.93 -17.45 -2.49
C CYS A 447 7.70 -18.00 -1.07
N TRP A 448 7.49 -19.31 -0.91
CA TRP A 448 7.44 -20.00 0.38
C TRP A 448 8.82 -20.15 1.04
N ASP A 449 9.92 -19.92 0.32
CA ASP A 449 11.28 -20.08 0.85
C ASP A 449 11.50 -19.22 2.11
N GLY A 450 11.85 -19.89 3.21
CA GLY A 450 12.05 -19.26 4.51
C GLY A 450 10.76 -18.82 5.24
N ILE A 451 9.59 -19.31 4.81
CA ILE A 451 8.28 -19.14 5.46
C ILE A 451 7.80 -20.51 5.95
N ALA A 452 7.27 -20.57 7.17
CA ALA A 452 6.73 -21.81 7.75
C ALA A 452 5.36 -22.16 7.14
N ARG A 453 5.34 -22.61 5.87
CA ARG A 453 4.12 -22.85 5.07
C ARG A 453 3.03 -23.59 5.83
N ASP A 454 3.36 -24.74 6.42
CA ASP A 454 2.39 -25.62 7.05
C ASP A 454 1.69 -24.97 8.25
N GLU A 455 2.40 -24.12 9.01
CA GLU A 455 1.79 -23.35 10.11
C GLU A 455 0.74 -22.36 9.60
N TYR A 456 0.97 -21.71 8.45
CA TYR A 456 0.01 -20.78 7.86
C TYR A 456 -1.22 -21.52 7.35
N LEU A 457 -1.02 -22.64 6.63
CA LEU A 457 -2.10 -23.46 6.11
C LEU A 457 -2.98 -24.00 7.25
N ALA A 458 -2.37 -24.68 8.23
CA ALA A 458 -3.06 -25.24 9.38
C ALA A 458 -3.84 -24.17 10.16
N SER A 459 -3.27 -22.97 10.32
CA SER A 459 -3.94 -21.93 11.11
C SER A 459 -5.31 -21.52 10.55
N TRP A 460 -5.55 -21.65 9.23
CA TRP A 460 -6.81 -21.28 8.57
C TRP A 460 -7.81 -22.44 8.44
N GLU A 461 -7.37 -23.69 8.62
CA GLU A 461 -8.24 -24.88 8.54
C GLU A 461 -9.30 -24.91 9.66
N ASP A 462 -9.00 -24.31 10.81
CA ASP A 462 -9.92 -24.22 11.95
C ASP A 462 -11.11 -23.26 11.74
N MET A 463 -11.19 -22.54 10.61
CA MET A 463 -12.30 -21.63 10.33
C MET A 463 -13.48 -22.37 9.70
N ALA A 464 -14.30 -23.02 10.53
CA ALA A 464 -15.42 -23.88 10.10
C ALA A 464 -16.35 -23.26 9.03
N SER A 465 -16.59 -21.95 9.09
CA SER A 465 -17.52 -21.24 8.19
C SER A 465 -16.86 -20.64 6.95
N ALA A 466 -15.52 -20.69 6.85
CA ALA A 466 -14.77 -20.22 5.70
C ALA A 466 -14.49 -21.39 4.75
N LYS A 467 -14.81 -21.24 3.46
CA LYS A 467 -14.52 -22.27 2.46
C LYS A 467 -13.10 -22.12 1.94
N LYS A 468 -12.38 -23.23 1.82
CA LYS A 468 -11.07 -23.27 1.16
C LYS A 468 -11.31 -23.32 -0.35
N GLY A 469 -10.94 -22.24 -1.04
CA GLY A 469 -10.94 -22.17 -2.50
C GLY A 469 -9.69 -22.85 -3.10
N PRO A 470 -9.63 -22.98 -4.44
CA PRO A 470 -8.44 -23.51 -5.12
C PRO A 470 -7.21 -22.64 -4.88
N ALA A 471 -6.01 -23.19 -5.05
CA ALA A 471 -4.77 -22.43 -4.92
C ALA A 471 -4.64 -21.35 -6.02
N ARG A 472 -3.89 -20.30 -5.74
CA ARG A 472 -3.59 -19.20 -6.67
C ARG A 472 -2.18 -19.34 -7.20
N ALA A 473 -2.03 -19.27 -8.52
CA ALA A 473 -0.74 -19.11 -9.17
C ALA A 473 -0.14 -17.73 -8.85
N GLU A 474 1.14 -17.56 -9.17
CA GLU A 474 1.90 -16.35 -8.84
C GLU A 474 1.41 -15.09 -9.58
N ASP A 475 0.67 -15.26 -10.68
CA ASP A 475 0.03 -14.20 -11.47
C ASP A 475 -1.41 -13.88 -11.02
N GLY A 476 -1.92 -14.57 -9.99
CA GLY A 476 -3.29 -14.40 -9.49
C GLY A 476 -4.33 -15.31 -10.14
N LYS A 477 -3.96 -16.10 -11.16
CA LYS A 477 -4.85 -17.11 -11.72
C LYS A 477 -5.11 -18.23 -10.73
N TRP A 478 -6.22 -18.93 -10.93
CA TRP A 478 -6.46 -20.18 -10.22
C TRP A 478 -5.56 -21.28 -10.80
N VAL A 479 -4.90 -22.05 -9.94
CA VAL A 479 -4.09 -23.22 -10.38
C VAL A 479 -5.01 -24.31 -10.95
N THR A 480 -6.16 -24.50 -10.33
CA THR A 480 -7.21 -25.40 -10.80
C THR A 480 -8.49 -24.63 -11.10
N PRO A 481 -9.27 -25.03 -12.13
CA PRO A 481 -10.53 -24.37 -12.45
C PRO A 481 -11.44 -24.28 -11.23
N HIS A 482 -11.97 -23.09 -10.97
CA HIS A 482 -12.81 -22.85 -9.82
C HIS A 482 -14.18 -23.51 -9.99
N PRO A 483 -14.68 -24.32 -9.04
CA PRO A 483 -15.91 -25.09 -9.24
C PRO A 483 -17.16 -24.21 -9.37
N LEU A 484 -17.19 -23.06 -8.67
CA LEU A 484 -18.36 -22.17 -8.61
C LEU A 484 -18.25 -20.93 -9.50
N VAL A 485 -17.10 -20.69 -10.14
CA VAL A 485 -16.94 -19.57 -11.08
C VAL A 485 -16.98 -20.19 -12.45
N LYS A 486 -18.06 -19.90 -13.18
CA LYS A 486 -18.07 -20.19 -14.62
C LYS A 486 -16.82 -19.55 -15.19
N ALA A 487 -15.97 -20.35 -15.83
CA ALA A 487 -14.85 -19.81 -16.58
C ALA A 487 -15.38 -18.63 -17.39
N PRO A 488 -14.71 -17.46 -17.36
CA PRO A 488 -15.15 -16.33 -18.17
C PRO A 488 -15.39 -16.91 -19.55
N ALA A 489 -16.62 -16.81 -20.06
CA ALA A 489 -16.93 -17.30 -21.39
C ALA A 489 -15.83 -16.72 -22.25
N VAL A 490 -15.00 -17.60 -22.84
CA VAL A 490 -13.88 -17.15 -23.65
C VAL A 490 -14.55 -16.33 -24.73
N VAL A 491 -14.56 -15.00 -24.54
CA VAL A 491 -15.05 -14.05 -25.51
C VAL A 491 -14.05 -14.29 -26.62
N SER A 492 -14.45 -15.11 -27.59
CA SER A 492 -13.60 -15.52 -28.69
C SER A 492 -12.91 -14.26 -29.18
N ASP A 493 -11.58 -14.26 -29.34
CA ASP A 493 -10.80 -13.05 -29.60
C ASP A 493 -11.41 -12.18 -30.74
N ALA A 494 -12.17 -12.78 -31.65
CA ALA A 494 -13.03 -12.11 -32.64
C ALA A 494 -14.00 -11.03 -32.08
N GLN A 495 -14.61 -11.22 -30.90
CA GLN A 495 -15.49 -10.23 -30.26
C GLN A 495 -14.71 -9.16 -29.49
N ALA A 496 -13.55 -9.50 -28.93
CA ALA A 496 -12.67 -8.50 -28.32
C ALA A 496 -12.06 -7.58 -29.39
N GLU A 497 -11.69 -8.14 -30.55
CA GLU A 497 -11.28 -7.38 -31.72
C GLU A 497 -12.43 -6.49 -32.24
N SER A 498 -13.67 -6.98 -32.32
CA SER A 498 -14.79 -6.15 -32.80
C SER A 498 -15.06 -4.94 -31.91
N VAL A 499 -15.02 -5.10 -30.57
CA VAL A 499 -15.20 -3.99 -29.62
C VAL A 499 -14.03 -3.00 -29.71
N ALA A 500 -12.79 -3.49 -29.81
CA ALA A 500 -11.63 -2.62 -30.01
C ALA A 500 -11.65 -1.88 -31.36
N THR A 501 -12.29 -2.46 -32.39
CA THR A 501 -12.45 -1.83 -33.71
C THR A 501 -13.54 -0.75 -33.66
N GLU A 502 -14.63 -0.98 -32.92
CA GLU A 502 -15.68 0.02 -32.69
C GLU A 502 -15.15 1.22 -31.89
N ASP A 503 -14.41 1.01 -30.80
CA ASP A 503 -13.79 2.10 -30.03
C ASP A 503 -12.79 2.91 -30.87
N ARG A 504 -12.01 2.25 -31.74
CA ARG A 504 -11.13 2.94 -32.69
C ARG A 504 -11.92 3.75 -33.73
N SER A 505 -13.08 3.26 -34.15
CA SER A 505 -13.95 3.98 -35.10
C SER A 505 -14.59 5.23 -34.48
N LEU A 506 -14.99 5.16 -33.20
CA LEU A 506 -15.53 6.28 -32.45
C LEU A 506 -14.47 7.36 -32.21
N LEU A 507 -13.26 6.98 -31.81
CA LEU A 507 -12.14 7.91 -31.68
C LEU A 507 -11.77 8.56 -33.02
N ALA A 508 -11.81 7.81 -34.13
CA ALA A 508 -11.56 8.36 -35.45
C ALA A 508 -12.66 9.33 -35.91
N ALA A 509 -13.91 9.14 -35.47
CA ALA A 509 -15.01 10.07 -35.73
C ALA A 509 -14.85 11.36 -34.93
N GLU A 510 -14.53 11.28 -33.63
CA GLU A 510 -14.25 12.45 -32.79
C GLU A 510 -13.05 13.26 -33.33
N GLN A 511 -12.00 12.58 -33.82
CA GLN A 511 -10.85 13.24 -34.42
C GLN A 511 -11.22 13.99 -35.72
N LYS A 512 -12.15 13.45 -36.53
CA LYS A 512 -12.65 14.12 -37.73
C LYS A 512 -13.46 15.36 -37.39
N ASP A 513 -14.30 15.32 -36.37
CA ASP A 513 -15.08 16.48 -35.94
C ASP A 513 -14.18 17.61 -35.41
N VAL A 514 -13.11 17.25 -34.68
CA VAL A 514 -12.11 18.22 -34.23
C VAL A 514 -11.35 18.85 -35.40
N ASN A 515 -10.93 18.05 -36.38
CA ASN A 515 -10.26 18.56 -37.58
C ASN A 515 -11.19 19.47 -38.41
N ALA A 516 -12.46 19.09 -38.57
CA ALA A 516 -13.45 19.91 -39.26
C ALA A 516 -13.71 21.25 -38.53
N MET A 517 -13.73 21.25 -37.20
CA MET A 517 -13.80 22.50 -36.42
C MET A 517 -12.55 23.36 -36.61
N MET A 518 -11.36 22.76 -36.76
CA MET A 518 -10.13 23.51 -36.99
C MET A 518 -10.05 24.12 -38.39
N GLU A 519 -10.48 23.40 -39.43
CA GLU A 519 -10.53 23.93 -40.81
C GLU A 519 -11.56 25.06 -40.94
N ALA A 520 -12.67 25.01 -40.20
CA ALA A 520 -13.67 26.08 -40.18
C ALA A 520 -13.19 27.38 -39.50
N VAL A 521 -12.05 27.34 -38.79
CA VAL A 521 -11.50 28.48 -38.03
C VAL A 521 -10.37 29.18 -38.79
N GLU A 522 -10.05 28.80 -40.03
CA GLU A 522 -9.12 29.59 -40.85
C GLU A 522 -9.67 31.00 -41.11
N PRO A 523 -9.00 32.06 -40.62
CA PRO A 523 -9.46 33.41 -40.79
C PRO A 523 -9.18 33.89 -42.21
N ALA A 524 -10.23 34.36 -42.88
CA ALA A 524 -10.16 35.18 -44.08
C ALA A 524 -9.24 36.40 -43.83
N SER A 525 -7.95 36.22 -44.10
CA SER A 525 -6.90 37.23 -43.93
C SER A 525 -6.00 37.23 -45.16
N ALA A 526 -6.60 37.47 -46.32
CA ALA A 526 -5.86 37.80 -47.54
C ALA A 526 -6.72 38.68 -48.47
N SER A 527 -6.97 39.93 -48.06
CA SER A 527 -7.21 41.05 -48.99
C SER A 527 -6.99 42.37 -48.28
N ALA A 528 -5.74 42.85 -48.33
CA ALA A 528 -5.36 44.26 -48.23
C ALA A 528 -4.01 44.43 -48.92
#